data_AF-A0A165WRI8-F1
#
_entry.id   AF-A0A165WRI8-F1
#
_cell.length_a   1.000
_cell.length_b   1.000
_cell.length_c   1.000
_cell.angle_alpha   90.00
_cell.angle_beta   90.00
_cell.angle_gamma   90.00
#
_symmetry.space_group_name_H-M   'P 1'
#
loop_
_entity.id
_entity.type
_entity.pdbx_description
1 polymer ?
#
loop_
_entity_poly.entity_id
_entity_poly.type
_entity_poly.pdbx_seq_one_letter_code
_entity_poly.pdbx_strand_id
1 'polypeptide(L)'
;MVCLVQKVSNGLRFSQDDLRRYKPETELKNVDNHLRNAPEIAGFYESSGWKKRNVEISLPCEGVNMASEAVAPKLVVKDVWLRSLARTIKGVFEDPVALRFELNHIEEYWEDPHAGETEGLHGETYASPAMAAAQADINTLPLPPGETM
;
A
#
# COMPACT_ATOMS: atom_id res chain seq x y z
N MET A 1 2.08 -9.32 32.02
CA MET A 1 3.04 -8.69 31.09
C MET A 1 3.26 -9.64 29.93
N VAL A 2 2.56 -9.44 28.82
CA VAL A 2 2.69 -10.26 27.62
C VAL A 2 3.46 -9.44 26.60
N CYS A 3 4.59 -9.94 26.16
CA CYS A 3 5.44 -9.29 25.17
C CYS A 3 5.18 -9.95 23.82
N LEU A 4 4.59 -9.20 22.87
CA LEU A 4 4.59 -9.60 21.46
C LEU A 4 6.01 -9.47 20.92
N VAL A 5 6.72 -10.60 20.85
CA VAL A 5 8.03 -10.67 20.20
C VAL A 5 7.81 -11.10 18.76
N GLN A 6 7.81 -10.14 17.83
CA GLN A 6 7.95 -10.46 16.41
C GLN A 6 9.39 -10.91 16.13
N LYS A 7 9.58 -12.22 15.95
CA LYS A 7 10.81 -12.74 15.33
C LYS A 7 10.71 -12.52 13.83
N VAL A 8 11.43 -11.53 13.32
CA VAL A 8 11.72 -11.42 11.89
C VAL A 8 12.55 -12.64 11.50
N SER A 9 11.98 -13.50 10.66
CA SER A 9 12.72 -14.61 10.06
C SER A 9 13.86 -14.04 9.20
N ASN A 10 15.10 -14.39 9.54
CA ASN A 10 16.33 -14.11 8.78
C ASN A 10 16.35 -14.87 7.44
N GLY A 11 15.37 -14.58 6.58
CA GLY A 11 15.32 -15.04 5.21
C GLY A 11 16.27 -14.21 4.35
N LEU A 12 17.48 -14.76 4.15
CA LEU A 12 18.44 -14.47 3.09
C LEU A 12 19.36 -13.21 3.19
N ARG A 13 20.67 -13.51 3.30
CA ARG A 13 21.83 -12.89 2.60
C ARG A 13 22.48 -11.59 3.12
N PHE A 14 22.51 -11.31 4.41
CA PHE A 14 23.39 -10.24 4.92
C PHE A 14 24.48 -10.81 5.82
N SER A 15 25.73 -10.77 5.36
CA SER A 15 26.89 -11.06 6.20
C SER A 15 27.28 -9.81 6.97
N GLN A 16 27.63 -9.96 8.25
CA GLN A 16 28.21 -8.84 9.01
C GLN A 16 29.53 -8.34 8.39
N ASP A 17 30.20 -9.17 7.58
CA ASP A 17 31.40 -8.76 6.87
C ASP A 17 31.13 -7.78 5.72
N ASP A 18 29.90 -7.73 5.19
CA ASP A 18 29.49 -6.76 4.16
C ASP A 18 29.51 -5.33 4.72
N LEU A 19 29.24 -5.17 6.02
CA LEU A 19 29.28 -3.88 6.72
C LEU A 19 30.70 -3.37 6.95
N ARG A 20 31.71 -4.25 6.98
CA ARG A 20 33.11 -3.83 7.22
C ARG A 20 33.69 -2.99 6.09
N ARG A 21 33.16 -3.14 4.87
CA ARG A 21 33.59 -2.41 3.67
C ARG A 21 32.56 -1.39 3.19
N TYR A 22 31.37 -1.37 3.80
CA TYR A 22 30.30 -0.47 3.45
C TYR A 22 30.71 0.98 3.73
N LYS A 23 30.80 1.77 2.67
CA LYS A 23 31.03 3.22 2.76
C LYS A 23 29.77 3.91 2.24
N PRO A 24 28.98 4.56 3.12
CA PRO A 24 27.65 5.08 2.74
C PRO A 24 27.73 6.08 1.57
N GLU A 25 28.74 6.94 1.54
CA GLU A 25 28.91 7.91 0.45
C GLU A 25 29.27 7.26 -0.90
N THR A 26 30.01 6.17 -0.87
CA THR A 26 30.40 5.44 -2.09
C THR A 26 29.22 4.64 -2.62
N GLU A 27 28.51 3.93 -1.74
CA GLU A 27 27.34 3.15 -2.16
C GLU A 27 26.19 4.02 -2.61
N LEU A 28 25.97 5.18 -1.98
CA LEU A 28 24.97 6.14 -2.46
C LEU A 28 25.30 6.63 -3.87
N LYS A 29 26.56 6.98 -4.14
CA LYS A 29 27.02 7.35 -5.50
C LYS A 29 26.87 6.20 -6.49
N ASN A 30 27.12 4.97 -6.06
CA ASN A 30 26.95 3.78 -6.90
C ASN A 30 25.47 3.58 -7.24
N VAL A 31 24.57 3.70 -6.27
CA VAL A 31 23.12 3.62 -6.47
C VAL A 31 22.65 4.74 -7.41
N ASP A 32 23.07 5.99 -7.18
CA ASP A 32 22.71 7.11 -8.06
C ASP A 32 23.18 6.91 -9.51
N ASN A 33 24.43 6.45 -9.69
CA ASN A 33 24.97 6.13 -11.01
C ASN A 33 24.21 4.97 -11.66
N HIS A 34 23.85 3.96 -10.87
CA HIS A 34 23.09 2.81 -11.36
C HIS A 34 21.68 3.21 -11.80
N LEU A 35 20.98 4.03 -11.02
CA LEU A 35 19.65 4.56 -11.37
C LEU A 35 19.70 5.45 -12.63
N ARG A 36 20.78 6.20 -12.83
CA ARG A 36 20.99 7.01 -14.05
C ARG A 36 21.23 6.16 -15.30
N ASN A 37 21.98 5.06 -15.15
CA ASN A 37 22.40 4.22 -16.28
C ASN A 37 21.44 3.07 -16.58
N ALA A 38 20.60 2.70 -15.62
CA ALA A 38 19.61 1.64 -15.72
C ALA A 38 18.25 2.14 -15.18
N PRO A 39 17.56 3.04 -15.91
CA PRO A 39 16.28 3.59 -15.48
C PRO A 39 15.18 2.52 -15.32
N GLU A 40 15.33 1.36 -15.96
CA GLU A 40 14.47 0.20 -15.74
C GLU A 40 14.56 -0.35 -14.31
N ILE A 41 15.68 -0.18 -13.62
CA ILE A 41 15.89 -0.66 -12.25
C ILE A 41 15.30 0.31 -11.22
N ALA A 42 15.11 1.59 -11.60
CA ALA A 42 14.44 2.57 -10.77
C ALA A 42 12.93 2.27 -10.55
N GLY A 43 12.37 1.27 -11.25
CA GLY A 43 10.98 0.83 -11.08
C GLY A 43 9.94 1.71 -11.77
N PHE A 44 10.33 2.87 -12.31
CA PHE A 44 9.47 3.81 -13.02
C PHE A 44 9.64 3.70 -14.53
N TYR A 45 9.06 2.66 -15.11
CA TYR A 45 9.12 2.42 -16.55
C TYR A 45 7.77 1.94 -17.09
N GLU A 46 7.52 2.14 -18.39
CA GLU A 46 6.19 1.94 -18.98
C GLU A 46 5.70 0.50 -18.92
N SER A 47 6.60 -0.49 -19.06
CA SER A 47 6.24 -1.91 -18.93
C SER A 47 5.86 -2.31 -17.50
N SER A 48 6.23 -1.53 -16.47
CA SER A 48 5.73 -1.67 -15.09
C SER A 48 4.37 -1.01 -14.84
N GLY A 49 3.74 -0.47 -15.89
CA GLY A 49 2.44 0.20 -15.81
C GLY A 49 2.50 1.65 -15.31
N TRP A 50 3.70 2.19 -15.07
CA TRP A 50 3.90 3.62 -14.87
C TRP A 50 3.79 4.37 -16.19
N LYS A 51 3.29 5.59 -16.18
CA LYS A 51 3.13 6.42 -17.37
C LYS A 51 3.63 7.81 -17.08
N LYS A 52 4.46 8.34 -17.96
CA LYS A 52 4.95 9.71 -17.86
C LYS A 52 3.87 10.68 -18.35
N ARG A 53 3.50 11.67 -17.53
CA ARG A 53 2.48 12.69 -17.85
C ARG A 53 2.83 14.03 -17.23
N ASN A 54 2.22 15.08 -17.76
CA ASN A 54 2.20 16.40 -17.12
C ASN A 54 0.89 16.53 -16.32
N VAL A 55 0.99 17.06 -15.11
CA VAL A 55 -0.17 17.28 -14.23
C VAL A 55 -0.41 18.77 -14.10
N GLU A 56 -1.66 19.18 -14.31
CA GLU A 56 -2.10 20.55 -14.06
C GLU A 56 -2.74 20.62 -12.68
N ILE A 57 -2.26 21.54 -11.85
CA ILE A 57 -2.78 21.79 -10.51
C ILE A 57 -3.33 23.21 -10.49
N SER A 58 -4.63 23.36 -10.22
CA SER A 58 -5.24 24.67 -9.99
C SER A 58 -4.71 25.25 -8.68
N LEU A 59 -4.16 26.46 -8.73
CA LEU A 59 -3.61 27.13 -7.56
C LEU A 59 -4.63 28.13 -6.99
N PRO A 60 -4.81 28.18 -5.66
CA PRO A 60 -5.54 29.27 -5.05
C PRO A 60 -4.75 30.57 -5.23
N CYS A 61 -5.44 31.67 -5.57
CA CYS A 61 -4.87 33.01 -5.44
C CYS A 61 -5.55 33.75 -4.30
N GLU A 62 -4.80 33.97 -3.23
CA GLU A 62 -5.26 34.71 -2.07
C GLU A 62 -5.64 36.15 -2.45
N GLY A 63 -6.78 36.62 -1.94
CA GLY A 63 -7.29 37.97 -2.21
C GLY A 63 -7.95 38.18 -3.58
N VAL A 64 -8.03 37.15 -4.43
CA VAL A 64 -8.68 37.22 -5.75
C VAL A 64 -9.91 36.33 -5.77
N ASN A 65 -11.10 36.94 -5.87
CA ASN A 65 -12.34 36.20 -6.13
C ASN A 65 -12.37 35.78 -7.61
N MET A 66 -12.35 34.47 -7.85
CA MET A 66 -12.50 33.90 -9.18
C MET A 66 -13.90 33.34 -9.37
N ALA A 67 -14.42 33.42 -10.60
CA ALA A 67 -15.75 32.94 -10.93
C ALA A 67 -15.91 31.42 -10.76
N SER A 68 -14.83 30.65 -10.93
CA SER A 68 -14.77 29.22 -10.65
C SER A 68 -13.33 28.71 -10.60
N GLU A 69 -13.15 27.51 -10.06
CA GLU A 69 -11.85 26.82 -10.02
C GLU A 69 -11.26 26.57 -11.43
N ALA A 70 -12.10 26.47 -12.46
CA ALA A 70 -11.65 26.24 -13.83
C ALA A 70 -10.86 27.43 -14.42
N VAL A 71 -11.06 28.64 -13.87
CA VAL A 71 -10.37 29.88 -14.30
C VAL A 71 -9.13 30.14 -13.45
N ALA A 72 -8.87 29.31 -12.42
CA ALA A 72 -7.72 29.48 -11.55
C ALA A 72 -6.40 29.29 -12.31
N PRO A 73 -5.35 30.06 -11.96
CA PRO A 73 -4.02 29.83 -12.49
C PRO A 73 -3.59 28.39 -12.25
N LYS A 74 -3.06 27.76 -13.31
CA LYS A 74 -2.65 26.36 -13.27
C LYS A 74 -1.14 26.26 -13.22
N LEU A 75 -0.64 25.48 -12.27
CA LEU A 75 0.73 25.01 -12.24
C LEU A 75 0.84 23.74 -13.08
N VAL A 76 1.69 23.76 -14.10
CA VAL A 76 2.01 22.56 -14.89
C VAL A 76 3.25 21.90 -14.29
N VAL A 77 3.07 20.77 -13.63
CA VAL A 77 4.17 19.91 -13.20
C VAL A 77 4.50 18.96 -14.34
N LYS A 78 5.70 19.10 -14.90
CA LYS A 78 6.15 18.31 -16.04
C LYS A 78 6.80 17.00 -15.60
N ASP A 79 6.77 16.02 -16.50
CA ASP A 79 7.57 14.79 -16.39
C ASP A 79 7.28 13.93 -15.14
N VAL A 80 6.02 13.90 -14.70
CA VAL A 80 5.56 13.10 -13.54
C VAL A 80 5.27 11.67 -13.97
N TRP A 81 5.77 10.70 -13.20
CA TRP A 81 5.42 9.29 -13.38
C TRP A 81 4.20 8.93 -12.55
N LEU A 82 3.13 8.47 -13.20
CA LEU A 82 1.87 8.10 -12.57
C LEU A 82 1.53 6.64 -12.88
N ARG A 83 1.00 5.93 -11.89
CA ARG A 83 0.41 4.60 -12.07
C ARG A 83 -1.04 4.63 -11.61
N SER A 84 -1.91 3.94 -12.34
CA SER A 84 -3.32 3.85 -11.96
C SER A 84 -3.45 3.05 -10.67
N LEU A 85 -4.00 3.67 -9.61
CA LEU A 85 -4.25 3.00 -8.34
C LEU A 85 -5.11 1.74 -8.52
N ALA A 86 -6.20 1.83 -9.29
CA ALA A 86 -7.06 0.69 -9.58
C ALA A 86 -6.30 -0.45 -10.27
N ARG A 87 -5.40 -0.14 -11.21
CA ARG A 87 -4.57 -1.16 -11.87
C ARG A 87 -3.53 -1.75 -10.92
N THR A 88 -2.96 -0.94 -10.03
CA THR A 88 -2.04 -1.42 -9.00
C THR A 88 -2.74 -2.39 -8.06
N ILE A 89 -3.91 -2.00 -7.54
CA ILE A 89 -4.73 -2.84 -6.65
C ILE A 89 -5.04 -4.17 -7.35
N LYS A 90 -5.60 -4.12 -8.57
CA LYS A 90 -5.88 -5.34 -9.36
C LYS A 90 -4.66 -6.23 -9.53
N GLY A 91 -3.52 -5.65 -9.91
CA GLY A 91 -2.29 -6.41 -10.11
C GLY A 91 -1.78 -7.07 -8.83
N VAL A 92 -2.03 -6.49 -7.66
CA VAL A 92 -1.71 -7.14 -6.38
C VAL A 92 -2.63 -8.33 -6.14
N PHE A 93 -3.94 -8.20 -6.40
CA PHE A 93 -4.91 -9.29 -6.22
C PHE A 93 -4.76 -10.42 -7.27
N GLU A 94 -4.14 -10.15 -8.42
CA GLU A 94 -3.76 -11.15 -9.42
C GLU A 94 -2.51 -11.95 -9.03
N ASP A 95 -1.68 -11.42 -8.12
CA ASP A 95 -0.47 -12.10 -7.64
C ASP A 95 -0.83 -13.14 -6.56
N PRO A 96 -0.25 -14.35 -6.59
CA PRO A 96 -0.47 -15.38 -5.56
C PRO A 96 -0.22 -14.92 -4.13
N VAL A 97 0.57 -13.86 -3.91
CA VAL A 97 0.77 -13.24 -2.59
C VAL A 97 -0.54 -12.76 -1.97
N ALA A 98 -1.54 -12.38 -2.77
CA ALA A 98 -2.83 -11.94 -2.28
C ALA A 98 -3.58 -13.03 -1.51
N LEU A 99 -3.28 -14.31 -1.75
CA LEU A 99 -3.84 -15.42 -0.97
C LEU A 99 -3.42 -15.41 0.51
N ARG A 100 -2.39 -14.61 0.86
CA ARG A 100 -1.93 -14.41 2.23
C ARG A 100 -2.57 -13.21 2.91
N PHE A 101 -3.38 -12.43 2.21
CA PHE A 101 -4.06 -11.30 2.80
C PHE A 101 -5.28 -11.78 3.60
N GLU A 102 -5.41 -11.29 4.81
CA GLU A 102 -6.59 -11.48 5.64
C GLU A 102 -7.67 -10.50 5.19
N LEU A 103 -8.39 -10.89 4.14
CA LEU A 103 -9.44 -10.07 3.53
C LEU A 103 -10.81 -10.30 4.14
N ASN A 104 -10.97 -11.43 4.84
CA ASN A 104 -12.19 -11.76 5.55
C ASN A 104 -12.27 -10.96 6.84
N HIS A 105 -13.50 -10.63 7.23
CA HIS A 105 -13.74 -10.05 8.54
C HIS A 105 -13.23 -10.96 9.66
N ILE A 106 -12.54 -10.36 10.64
CA ILE A 106 -12.08 -11.03 11.86
C ILE A 106 -12.78 -10.37 13.05
N GLU A 107 -13.42 -11.18 13.89
CA GLU A 107 -13.95 -10.73 15.17
C GLU A 107 -12.86 -10.90 16.23
N GLU A 108 -12.44 -9.79 16.84
CA GLU A 108 -11.48 -9.80 17.93
C GLU A 108 -12.21 -9.59 19.25
N TYR A 109 -11.85 -10.37 20.26
CA TYR A 109 -12.41 -10.26 21.60
C TYR A 109 -11.29 -10.16 22.61
N TRP A 110 -11.48 -9.31 23.60
CA TRP A 110 -10.65 -9.26 24.79
C TRP A 110 -11.38 -9.95 25.93
N GLU A 111 -10.71 -10.89 26.60
CA GLU A 111 -11.22 -11.51 27.82
C GLU A 111 -10.46 -10.96 29.03
N ASP A 112 -11.20 -10.40 29.99
CA ASP A 112 -10.61 -9.95 31.24
C ASP A 112 -10.12 -11.18 32.05
N PRO A 113 -8.80 -11.30 32.33
CA PRO A 113 -8.25 -12.43 33.07
C PRO A 113 -8.65 -12.47 34.56
N HIS A 114 -9.38 -11.47 35.06
CA HIS A 114 -9.78 -11.33 36.45
C HIS A 114 -11.30 -11.26 36.62
N ALA A 115 -12.03 -10.64 35.69
CA ALA A 115 -13.48 -10.52 35.74
C ALA A 115 -14.22 -11.61 34.95
N GLY A 116 -13.57 -12.24 33.96
CA GLY A 116 -14.21 -13.22 33.07
C GLY A 116 -15.23 -12.59 32.11
N GLU A 117 -15.24 -11.26 31.98
CA GLU A 117 -16.05 -10.53 31.03
C GLU A 117 -15.33 -10.50 29.66
N THR A 118 -16.09 -10.74 28.59
CA THR A 118 -15.60 -10.69 27.22
C THR A 118 -16.08 -9.39 26.57
N GLU A 119 -15.14 -8.59 26.10
CA GLU A 119 -15.41 -7.34 25.39
C GLU A 119 -15.03 -7.49 23.90
N GLY A 120 -15.87 -7.00 23.00
CA GLY A 120 -15.55 -6.95 21.57
C GLY A 120 -14.50 -5.87 21.29
N LEU A 121 -13.40 -6.25 20.68
CA LEU A 121 -12.36 -5.33 20.22
C LEU A 121 -12.70 -4.87 18.79
N HIS A 122 -12.82 -3.56 18.62
CA HIS A 122 -12.91 -2.95 17.30
C HIS A 122 -11.53 -2.45 16.90
N GLY A 123 -10.86 -3.22 16.05
CA GLY A 123 -9.50 -2.96 15.59
C GLY A 123 -9.43 -2.25 14.25
N GLU A 124 -8.55 -2.76 13.39
CA GLU A 124 -8.26 -2.20 12.06
C GLU A 124 -9.45 -2.28 11.11
N THR A 125 -9.31 -1.72 9.89
CA THR A 125 -10.39 -1.65 8.90
C THR A 125 -11.09 -3.00 8.67
N TYR A 126 -10.35 -4.11 8.65
CA TYR A 126 -10.88 -5.47 8.43
C TYR A 126 -11.61 -6.08 9.64
N ALA A 127 -11.42 -5.54 10.85
CA ALA A 127 -12.14 -5.90 12.08
C ALA A 127 -13.22 -4.87 12.46
N SER A 128 -13.56 -3.96 11.53
CA SER A 128 -14.54 -2.91 11.77
C SER A 128 -15.98 -3.43 11.59
N PRO A 129 -16.97 -2.83 12.29
CA PRO A 129 -18.38 -3.17 12.09
C PRO A 129 -18.87 -3.02 10.64
N ALA A 130 -18.27 -2.08 9.89
CA ALA A 130 -18.60 -1.89 8.48
C ALA A 130 -18.17 -3.09 7.63
N MET A 131 -17.01 -3.69 7.92
CA MET A 131 -16.56 -4.91 7.25
C MET A 131 -17.37 -6.14 7.70
N ALA A 132 -17.83 -6.19 8.95
CA ALA A 132 -18.77 -7.21 9.40
C ALA A 132 -20.05 -7.22 8.56
N ALA A 133 -20.65 -6.04 8.36
CA ALA A 133 -21.84 -5.88 7.55
C ALA A 133 -21.58 -6.26 6.08
N ALA A 134 -20.47 -5.79 5.50
CA ALA A 134 -20.11 -6.12 4.13
C ALA A 134 -19.87 -7.63 3.93
N GLN A 135 -19.24 -8.30 4.89
CA GLN A 135 -19.03 -9.75 4.85
C GLN A 135 -20.37 -10.51 4.96
N ALA A 136 -21.29 -10.04 5.79
CA ALA A 136 -22.62 -10.61 5.89
C ALA A 136 -23.36 -10.51 4.54
N ASP A 137 -23.30 -9.34 3.88
CA ASP A 137 -23.88 -9.14 2.55
C ASP A 137 -23.26 -10.10 1.51
N ILE A 138 -21.93 -10.22 1.49
CA ILE A 138 -21.23 -11.15 0.58
C ILE A 138 -21.68 -12.59 0.80
N ASN A 139 -21.86 -13.01 2.05
CA ASN A 139 -22.30 -14.36 2.38
C ASN A 139 -23.73 -14.67 1.92
N THR A 140 -24.54 -13.65 1.59
CA THR A 140 -25.88 -13.84 1.00
C THR A 140 -25.87 -14.03 -0.51
N LEU A 141 -24.75 -13.73 -1.18
CA LEU A 141 -24.66 -13.82 -2.63
C LEU A 141 -24.67 -15.29 -3.08
N PRO A 142 -25.31 -15.61 -4.22
CA PRO A 142 -25.31 -16.96 -4.76
C PRO A 142 -23.89 -17.37 -5.18
N LEU A 143 -23.57 -18.64 -4.96
CA LEU A 143 -22.28 -19.23 -5.37
C LEU A 143 -22.05 -19.01 -6.88
N PRO A 144 -20.82 -18.67 -7.29
CA PRO A 144 -20.46 -18.60 -8.70
C PRO A 144 -20.69 -19.95 -9.40
N PRO A 145 -21.15 -19.96 -10.67
CA PRO A 145 -21.38 -21.20 -11.40
C PRO A 145 -20.05 -21.95 -11.60
N GLY A 146 -19.93 -23.13 -11.00
CA GLY A 146 -18.78 -24.03 -11.16
C GLY A 146 -18.00 -24.35 -9.88
N GLU A 147 -18.30 -23.70 -8.75
CA GLU A 147 -17.70 -24.03 -7.46
C GLU A 147 -18.63 -24.95 -6.64
N THR A 148 -18.14 -26.12 -6.23
CA THR A 148 -18.81 -26.99 -5.24
C THR A 148 -18.10 -26.84 -3.89
N MET A 149 -18.89 -26.72 -2.81
CA MET A 149 -18.41 -26.76 -1.41
C MET A 149 -17.46 -27.93 -1.13
#